data_AF-A0A6A6B722-F1
#
_entry.id   AF-A0A6A6B722-F1
#
_cell.length_a   1.000
_cell.length_b   1.000
_cell.length_c   1.000
_cell.angle_alpha   90.00
_cell.angle_beta   90.00
_cell.angle_gamma   90.00
#
_symmetry.space_group_name_H-M   'P 1'
#
loop_
_entity.id
_entity.type
_entity.pdbx_description
1 polymer ?
#
loop_
_entity_poly.entity_id
_entity_poly.type
_entity_poly.pdbx_seq_one_letter_code
_entity_poly.pdbx_strand_id
1 'polypeptide(L)'
;MDDVLLQTLDMLEWRLRRIEFVLNGNVPPDAHQSEATVAARMQKLESTLASLASKSRAISDVLHLQSKHADLFSPQEPKTKPQDDTPPPEIKLSTVLTDAPAFPATASQLTSLNDLPLPPTGSFTSLVALQPRITQLEERQVDQALQISDLRKRSGQAVLRWHEVMVLGQGRCWAEWDTRVRQAERDVRREEVKRAQEDGVD
;
A
#
# COMPACT_ATOMS: atom_id res chain seq x y z
N MET A 1 -22.96 -43.72 44.49
CA MET A 1 -21.53 -43.47 44.75
C MET A 1 -20.66 -44.08 43.66
N ASP A 2 -21.05 -45.21 43.09
CA ASP A 2 -20.25 -45.94 42.09
C ASP A 2 -20.06 -45.18 40.76
N ASP A 3 -21.03 -44.36 40.34
CA ASP A 3 -20.97 -43.56 39.10
C ASP A 3 -19.86 -42.49 39.16
N VAL A 4 -19.68 -41.84 40.31
CA VAL A 4 -18.60 -40.86 40.50
C VAL A 4 -17.23 -41.54 40.46
N LEU A 5 -17.11 -42.74 41.02
CA LEU A 5 -15.88 -43.52 40.98
C LEU A 5 -15.54 -43.93 39.54
N LEU A 6 -16.54 -44.36 38.76
CA LEU A 6 -16.36 -44.73 37.35
C LEU A 6 -15.90 -43.53 36.50
N GLN A 7 -16.52 -42.36 36.70
CA GLN A 7 -16.13 -41.12 36.01
C GLN A 7 -14.71 -40.67 36.38
N THR A 8 -14.32 -40.80 37.66
CA THR A 8 -12.95 -40.46 38.07
C THR A 8 -11.91 -41.42 37.49
N LEU A 9 -12.25 -42.71 37.37
CA LEU A 9 -11.37 -43.72 36.78
C LEU A 9 -11.20 -43.49 35.29
N ASP A 10 -12.28 -43.23 34.56
CA ASP A 10 -12.23 -42.90 33.12
C ASP A 10 -11.42 -41.63 32.87
N MET A 11 -11.57 -40.61 33.72
CA MET A 11 -10.76 -39.39 33.64
C MET A 11 -9.27 -39.65 33.93
N LEU A 12 -8.95 -40.53 34.88
CA LEU A 12 -7.57 -40.94 35.16
C LEU A 12 -6.97 -41.74 34.00
N GLU A 13 -7.74 -42.65 33.40
CA GLU A 13 -7.32 -43.43 32.25
C GLU A 13 -7.08 -42.53 31.03
N TRP A 14 -7.98 -41.58 30.77
CA TRP A 14 -7.82 -40.60 29.71
C TRP A 14 -6.55 -39.77 29.91
N ARG A 15 -6.30 -39.30 31.14
CA ARG A 15 -5.09 -38.54 31.46
C ARG A 15 -3.82 -39.39 31.31
N LEU A 16 -3.87 -40.66 31.69
CA LEU A 16 -2.73 -41.57 31.55
C LEU A 16 -2.43 -41.83 30.07
N ARG A 17 -3.44 -42.16 29.27
CA ARG A 17 -3.31 -42.32 27.81
C ARG A 17 -2.81 -41.05 27.15
N ARG A 18 -3.22 -39.87 27.63
CA ARG A 18 -2.73 -38.59 27.13
C ARG A 18 -1.26 -38.37 27.46
N ILE A 19 -0.82 -38.69 28.68
CA ILE A 19 0.59 -38.59 29.07
C ILE A 19 1.43 -39.58 28.26
N GLU A 20 0.95 -40.81 28.10
CA GLU A 20 1.60 -41.83 27.27
C GLU A 20 1.72 -41.36 25.81
N PHE A 21 0.66 -40.79 25.24
CA PHE A 21 0.67 -40.22 23.90
C PHE A 21 1.65 -39.04 23.76
N VAL A 22 1.74 -38.18 24.77
CA VAL A 22 2.71 -37.06 24.75
C VAL A 22 4.16 -37.58 24.83
N LEU A 23 4.40 -38.64 25.60
CA LEU A 23 5.74 -39.18 25.82
C LEU A 23 6.24 -40.03 24.65
N ASN A 24 5.36 -40.87 24.08
CA ASN A 24 5.70 -41.86 23.07
C ASN A 24 5.27 -41.43 21.66
N GLY A 25 4.40 -40.42 21.53
CA GLY A 25 3.83 -40.00 20.25
C GLY A 25 2.93 -41.06 19.63
N ASN A 26 2.71 -40.98 18.32
CA ASN A 26 1.92 -41.95 17.55
C ASN A 26 2.74 -43.18 17.12
N VAL A 27 3.69 -43.62 17.94
CA VAL A 27 4.57 -44.75 17.62
C VAL A 27 3.93 -46.03 18.18
N PRO A 28 3.73 -47.08 17.37
CA PRO A 28 3.10 -48.31 17.83
C PRO A 28 3.94 -48.99 18.94
N PRO A 29 3.30 -49.67 19.89
CA PRO A 29 3.95 -50.21 21.09
C PRO A 29 5.04 -51.25 20.79
N ASP A 30 4.99 -51.89 19.62
CA ASP A 30 5.98 -52.90 19.17
C ASP A 30 7.33 -52.30 18.77
N ALA A 31 7.41 -50.98 18.55
CA ALA A 31 8.65 -50.28 18.20
C ALA A 31 9.44 -49.76 19.43
N HIS A 32 8.98 -50.06 20.65
CA HIS A 32 9.63 -49.63 21.91
C HIS A 32 10.89 -50.43 22.28
N GLN A 33 11.74 -50.75 21.30
CA GLN A 33 13.08 -51.32 21.54
C GLN A 33 14.16 -50.23 21.62
N SER A 34 13.84 -49.11 22.28
CA SER A 34 14.86 -48.14 22.69
C SER A 34 15.17 -48.40 24.16
N GLU A 35 16.27 -49.10 24.45
CA GLU A 35 16.73 -49.41 25.82
C GLU A 35 17.05 -48.17 26.68
N ALA A 36 17.06 -46.98 26.08
CA ALA A 36 17.33 -45.73 26.78
C ALA A 36 16.06 -45.15 27.43
N THR A 37 16.19 -44.77 28.70
CA THR A 37 15.17 -44.02 29.43
C THR A 37 14.79 -42.73 28.69
N VAL A 38 13.55 -42.26 28.85
CA VAL A 38 13.07 -41.01 28.22
C VAL A 38 13.98 -39.83 28.57
N ALA A 39 14.49 -39.79 29.80
CA ALA A 39 15.47 -38.81 30.25
C ALA A 39 16.77 -38.86 29.41
N ALA A 40 17.31 -40.05 29.13
CA ALA A 40 18.51 -40.19 28.30
C ALA A 40 18.26 -39.75 26.85
N ARG A 41 17.06 -39.99 26.30
CA ARG A 41 16.68 -39.50 24.96
C ARG A 41 16.57 -37.97 24.93
N MET A 42 15.99 -37.36 25.95
CA MET A 42 15.92 -35.89 26.07
C MET A 42 17.32 -35.28 26.19
N GLN A 43 18.20 -35.85 27.01
CA GLN A 43 19.60 -35.41 27.13
C GLN A 43 20.36 -35.53 25.81
N LYS A 44 20.15 -36.62 25.06
CA LYS A 44 20.73 -36.77 23.73
C LYS A 44 20.25 -35.67 22.78
N LEU A 45 18.94 -35.41 22.73
CA LEU A 45 18.38 -34.33 21.91
C LEU A 45 18.94 -32.96 22.32
N GLU A 46 19.02 -32.67 23.62
CA GLU A 46 19.59 -31.44 24.15
C GLU A 46 21.06 -31.26 23.75
N SER A 47 21.88 -32.31 23.89
CA SER A 47 23.29 -32.27 23.46
C SER A 47 23.42 -32.05 21.95
N THR A 48 22.56 -32.67 21.13
CA THR A 48 22.56 -32.47 19.69
C THR A 48 22.11 -31.08 19.30
N LEU A 49 21.11 -30.51 19.99
CA LEU A 49 20.59 -29.17 19.75
C LEU A 49 21.62 -28.13 20.17
N ALA A 50 22.31 -28.31 21.31
CA ALA A 50 23.43 -27.46 21.72
C ALA A 50 24.58 -27.50 20.69
N SER A 51 24.89 -28.68 20.14
CA SER A 51 25.87 -28.81 19.06
C SER A 51 25.42 -28.14 17.75
N LEU A 52 24.10 -28.07 17.50
CA LEU A 52 23.54 -27.46 16.30
C LEU A 52 23.44 -25.93 16.44
N ALA A 53 23.12 -25.44 17.64
CA ALA A 53 23.11 -24.04 18.00
C ALA A 53 24.49 -23.39 17.88
N SER A 54 25.55 -24.10 18.28
CA SER A 54 26.93 -23.62 18.10
C SER A 54 27.41 -23.61 16.64
N LYS A 55 26.85 -24.47 15.78
CA LYS A 55 27.22 -24.55 14.36
C LYS A 55 26.41 -23.63 13.45
N SER A 56 25.17 -23.29 13.83
CA SER A 56 24.25 -22.51 13.00
C SER A 56 23.96 -21.14 13.61
N ARG A 57 24.43 -20.08 12.91
CA ARG A 57 24.19 -18.68 13.31
C ARG A 57 22.70 -18.35 13.42
N ALA A 58 21.87 -18.86 12.52
CA ALA A 58 20.43 -18.62 12.54
C ALA A 58 19.75 -19.19 13.80
N ILE A 59 20.20 -20.36 14.29
CA ILE A 59 19.65 -20.96 15.51
C ILE A 59 20.11 -20.17 16.74
N SER A 60 21.37 -19.73 16.77
CA SER A 60 21.87 -18.83 17.80
C SER A 60 21.08 -17.51 17.85
N ASP A 61 20.75 -16.94 16.69
CA ASP A 61 19.96 -15.71 16.60
C ASP A 61 18.53 -15.92 17.11
N VAL A 62 17.89 -17.06 16.80
CA VAL A 62 16.56 -17.42 17.31
C VAL A 62 16.57 -17.67 18.82
N LEU A 63 17.56 -18.38 19.36
CA LEU A 63 17.69 -18.59 20.81
C LEU A 63 17.95 -17.28 21.55
N HIS A 64 18.72 -16.37 20.95
CA HIS A 64 18.95 -15.03 21.48
C HIS A 64 17.70 -14.12 21.37
N LEU A 65 16.90 -14.29 20.32
CA LEU A 65 15.58 -13.64 20.22
C LEU A 65 14.61 -14.20 21.27
N GLN A 66 14.62 -15.51 21.51
CA GLN A 66 13.80 -16.16 22.54
C GLN A 66 14.19 -15.68 23.95
N SER A 67 15.48 -15.53 24.25
CA SER A 67 15.92 -15.05 25.56
C SER A 67 15.60 -13.57 25.78
N LYS A 68 15.67 -12.74 24.74
CA LYS A 68 15.31 -11.31 24.80
C LYS A 68 13.82 -11.06 24.81
N HIS A 69 13.06 -11.92 24.14
CA HIS A 69 11.62 -11.77 23.94
C HIS A 69 10.92 -13.10 24.23
N ALA A 70 11.05 -13.58 25.47
CA ALA A 70 10.33 -14.78 25.94
C ALA A 70 8.81 -14.65 25.74
N ASP A 71 8.30 -13.41 25.83
CA ASP A 71 6.89 -13.06 25.61
C ASP A 71 6.36 -13.36 24.19
N LEU A 72 7.23 -13.40 23.18
CA LEU A 72 6.82 -13.71 21.79
C LEU A 72 6.57 -15.20 21.57
N PHE A 73 7.23 -16.07 22.34
CA PHE A 73 7.23 -17.52 22.15
C PHE A 73 6.49 -18.28 23.25
N SER A 74 6.39 -17.69 24.44
CA SER A 74 5.37 -18.00 25.43
C SER A 74 4.55 -16.74 25.59
N PRO A 75 3.43 -16.59 24.85
CA PRO A 75 2.45 -15.56 25.15
C PRO A 75 2.17 -15.69 26.64
N GLN A 76 2.56 -14.68 27.41
CA GLN A 76 2.31 -14.64 28.84
C GLN A 76 0.83 -14.97 28.99
N GLU A 77 0.51 -16.11 29.61
CA GLU A 77 -0.87 -16.39 30.03
C GLU A 77 -1.35 -15.10 30.68
N PRO A 78 -2.44 -14.48 30.18
CA PRO A 78 -2.82 -13.17 30.64
C PRO A 78 -2.87 -13.22 32.17
N LYS A 79 -2.03 -12.42 32.84
CA LYS A 79 -1.99 -12.26 34.30
C LYS A 79 -3.30 -11.71 34.87
N THR A 80 -4.29 -11.55 34.00
CA THR A 80 -5.71 -11.44 34.28
C THR A 80 -6.42 -12.61 33.61
N LYS A 81 -6.49 -13.76 34.27
CA LYS A 81 -7.78 -14.45 34.28
C LYS A 81 -8.74 -13.45 34.94
N PRO A 82 -9.72 -12.85 34.25
CA PRO A 82 -10.82 -12.25 34.99
C PRO A 82 -11.35 -13.37 35.89
N GLN A 83 -11.46 -13.08 37.18
CA GLN A 83 -12.24 -13.91 38.09
C GLN A 83 -13.59 -14.14 37.41
N ASP A 84 -13.93 -15.39 37.09
CA ASP A 84 -15.28 -15.85 36.76
C ASP A 84 -16.21 -14.82 36.06
N ASP A 85 -15.76 -14.16 34.99
CA ASP A 85 -16.64 -13.37 34.11
C ASP A 85 -17.42 -14.30 33.17
N THR A 86 -17.83 -15.46 33.66
CA THR A 86 -18.99 -16.12 33.11
C THR A 86 -20.20 -15.40 33.67
N PRO A 87 -20.94 -14.60 32.89
CA PRO A 87 -22.21 -14.06 33.36
C PRO A 87 -23.06 -15.23 33.89
N PRO A 88 -23.80 -15.03 35.00
CA PRO A 88 -24.67 -16.06 35.54
C PRO A 88 -25.56 -16.63 34.44
N PRO A 89 -25.95 -17.92 34.52
CA PRO A 89 -26.66 -18.61 33.44
C PRO A 89 -27.94 -17.88 33.03
N GLU A 90 -28.56 -17.14 33.95
CA GLU A 90 -29.73 -16.29 33.72
C GLU A 90 -29.42 -15.10 32.78
N ILE A 91 -28.26 -14.45 32.91
CA ILE A 91 -27.83 -13.35 32.03
C ILE A 91 -27.43 -13.89 30.65
N LYS A 92 -26.85 -15.09 30.58
CA LYS A 92 -26.59 -15.77 29.30
C LYS A 92 -27.87 -16.14 28.58
N LEU A 93 -28.87 -16.65 29.30
CA LEU A 93 -30.18 -16.95 28.73
C LEU A 93 -30.91 -15.68 28.31
N SER A 94 -30.88 -14.60 29.10
CA SER A 94 -31.56 -13.35 28.74
C SER A 94 -30.93 -12.69 27.51
N THR A 95 -29.61 -12.69 27.39
CA THR A 95 -28.89 -12.19 26.21
C THR A 95 -29.19 -13.04 24.98
N VAL A 96 -29.14 -14.38 25.09
CA VAL A 96 -29.50 -15.29 23.99
C VAL A 96 -30.96 -15.14 23.60
N LEU A 97 -31.89 -14.93 24.54
CA LEU A 97 -33.30 -14.72 24.24
C LEU A 97 -33.57 -13.35 23.60
N THR A 98 -32.79 -12.33 23.95
CA THR A 98 -32.90 -10.99 23.36
C THR A 98 -32.35 -10.98 21.93
N ASP A 99 -31.26 -11.71 21.67
CA ASP A 99 -30.66 -11.85 20.33
C ASP A 99 -31.24 -13.01 19.50
N ALA A 100 -32.06 -13.88 20.10
CA ALA A 100 -32.72 -15.00 19.45
C ALA A 100 -33.35 -14.68 18.08
N PRO A 101 -34.12 -13.57 17.91
CA PRO A 101 -34.71 -13.23 16.61
C PRO A 101 -33.68 -12.70 15.60
N ALA A 102 -32.50 -12.26 16.03
CA ALA A 102 -31.43 -11.81 15.13
C ALA A 102 -30.67 -13.00 14.49
N PHE A 103 -30.63 -14.18 15.14
CA PHE A 103 -29.99 -15.36 14.55
C PHE A 103 -30.64 -15.85 13.24
N PRO A 104 -31.97 -16.06 13.14
CA PRO A 104 -32.58 -16.46 11.87
C PRO A 104 -32.50 -15.34 10.82
N ALA A 105 -32.54 -14.06 11.23
CA ALA A 105 -32.39 -12.93 10.33
C ALA A 105 -30.98 -12.87 9.72
N THR A 106 -29.93 -13.03 10.53
CA THR A 106 -28.54 -13.05 10.07
C THR A 106 -28.21 -14.33 9.29
N ALA A 107 -28.76 -15.49 9.67
CA ALA A 107 -28.64 -16.72 8.89
C ALA A 107 -29.29 -16.58 7.51
N SER A 108 -30.47 -15.94 7.43
CA SER A 108 -31.14 -15.66 6.16
C SER A 108 -30.35 -14.66 5.30
N GLN A 109 -29.75 -13.63 5.91
CA GLN A 109 -28.88 -12.68 5.23
C GLN A 109 -27.60 -13.36 4.70
N LEU A 110 -26.95 -14.22 5.48
CA LEU A 110 -25.76 -14.96 5.05
C LEU A 110 -26.09 -15.95 3.93
N THR A 111 -27.23 -16.63 4.01
CA THR A 111 -27.71 -17.51 2.94
C THR A 111 -27.97 -16.71 1.66
N SER A 112 -28.64 -15.55 1.79
CA SER A 112 -28.87 -14.64 0.66
C SER A 112 -27.58 -14.07 0.05
N LEU A 113 -26.52 -13.87 0.85
CA LEU A 113 -25.20 -13.44 0.35
C LEU A 113 -24.46 -14.58 -0.36
N ASN A 114 -24.63 -15.81 0.11
CA ASN A 114 -24.05 -16.99 -0.51
C ASN A 114 -24.67 -17.31 -1.88
N ASP A 115 -25.95 -17.01 -2.05
CA ASP A 115 -26.67 -17.17 -3.32
C ASP A 115 -26.36 -16.06 -4.35
N LEU A 116 -25.64 -15.01 -3.93
CA LEU A 116 -25.28 -13.93 -4.84
C LEU A 116 -24.08 -14.35 -5.71
N PRO A 117 -24.23 -14.40 -7.05
CA PRO A 117 -23.11 -14.74 -7.92
C PRO A 117 -22.04 -13.66 -7.76
N LEU A 118 -20.86 -14.06 -7.29
CA LEU A 118 -19.71 -13.17 -7.25
C LEU A 118 -19.48 -12.64 -8.68
N PRO A 119 -19.36 -11.31 -8.86
CA PRO A 119 -19.13 -10.75 -10.17
C PRO A 119 -17.87 -11.37 -10.80
N PRO A 120 -17.86 -11.59 -12.13
CA PRO A 120 -16.84 -12.40 -12.77
C PRO A 120 -15.45 -11.83 -12.47
N THR A 121 -14.65 -12.58 -11.71
CA THR A 121 -13.32 -12.18 -11.26
C THR A 121 -12.38 -11.87 -12.43
N GLY A 122 -12.66 -12.40 -13.62
CA GLY A 122 -11.93 -12.11 -14.86
C GLY A 122 -11.95 -10.64 -15.27
N SER A 123 -13.03 -9.89 -15.01
CA SER A 123 -13.06 -8.45 -15.31
C SER A 123 -12.15 -7.68 -14.36
N PHE A 124 -12.17 -8.01 -13.06
CA PHE A 124 -11.30 -7.39 -12.08
C PHE A 124 -9.83 -7.73 -12.29
N THR A 125 -9.49 -8.98 -12.64
CA THR A 125 -8.10 -9.34 -12.97
C THR A 125 -7.63 -8.64 -14.23
N SER A 126 -8.50 -8.48 -15.24
CA SER A 126 -8.17 -7.69 -16.44
C SER A 126 -7.94 -6.21 -16.12
N LEU A 127 -8.70 -5.64 -15.17
CA LEU A 127 -8.54 -4.26 -14.72
C LEU A 127 -7.22 -4.08 -13.95
N VAL A 128 -6.89 -5.01 -13.05
CA VAL A 128 -5.59 -5.03 -12.36
C VAL A 128 -4.43 -5.20 -13.34
N ALA A 129 -4.60 -6.01 -14.39
CA ALA A 129 -3.60 -6.19 -15.43
C ALA A 129 -3.37 -4.92 -16.28
N LEU A 130 -4.34 -4.00 -16.35
CA LEU A 130 -4.21 -2.73 -17.05
C LEU A 130 -3.49 -1.65 -16.23
N GLN A 131 -3.43 -1.79 -14.90
CA GLN A 131 -2.76 -0.84 -14.00
C GLN A 131 -1.35 -0.43 -14.46
N PRO A 132 -0.41 -1.34 -14.80
CA PRO A 132 0.93 -0.96 -15.22
C PRO A 132 0.96 -0.18 -16.54
N ARG A 133 -0.04 -0.37 -17.42
CA ARG A 133 -0.13 0.40 -18.66
C ARG A 133 -0.60 1.83 -18.38
N ILE A 134 -1.51 2.00 -17.43
CA ILE A 134 -1.99 3.32 -17.00
C ILE A 134 -0.83 4.11 -16.39
N THR A 135 -0.07 3.52 -15.47
CA THR A 135 1.08 4.20 -14.85
C THR A 135 2.15 4.61 -15.86
N GLN A 136 2.45 3.76 -16.86
CA GLN A 136 3.38 4.10 -17.94
C GLN A 136 2.88 5.27 -18.81
N LEU A 137 1.57 5.36 -19.03
CA LEU A 137 0.98 6.46 -19.79
C LEU A 137 0.97 7.76 -19.00
N GLU A 138 0.72 7.69 -17.69
CA GLU A 138 0.79 8.84 -16.78
C GLU A 138 2.21 9.43 -16.76
N GLU A 139 3.24 8.60 -16.63
CA GLU A 139 4.65 9.05 -16.69
C GLU A 139 4.94 9.78 -18.02
N ARG A 140 4.53 9.19 -19.15
CA ARG A 140 4.69 9.83 -20.46
C ARG A 140 3.91 11.13 -20.58
N GLN A 141 2.72 11.21 -20.00
CA GLN A 141 1.91 12.41 -20.02
C GLN A 141 2.59 13.55 -19.24
N VAL A 142 3.20 13.25 -18.10
CA VAL A 142 3.99 14.21 -17.32
C VAL A 142 5.17 14.72 -18.14
N ASP A 143 5.93 13.82 -18.77
CA ASP A 143 7.07 14.19 -19.62
C ASP A 143 6.65 15.06 -20.81
N GLN A 144 5.56 14.70 -21.49
CA GLN A 144 5.01 15.48 -22.59
C GLN A 144 4.53 16.86 -22.13
N ALA A 145 3.88 16.95 -20.98
CA ALA A 145 3.42 18.23 -20.43
C ALA A 145 4.61 19.17 -20.14
N LEU A 146 5.71 18.64 -19.61
CA LEU A 146 6.94 19.40 -19.40
C LEU A 146 7.52 19.90 -20.72
N GLN A 147 7.65 19.03 -21.71
CA GLN A 147 8.18 19.39 -23.04
C GLN A 147 7.30 20.45 -23.72
N ILE A 148 5.97 20.29 -23.68
CA ILE A 148 5.03 21.26 -24.26
C ILE A 148 5.17 22.61 -23.55
N SER A 149 5.33 22.62 -22.23
CA SER A 149 5.49 23.87 -21.47
C SER A 149 6.76 24.61 -21.85
N ASP A 150 7.87 23.89 -22.05
CA ASP A 150 9.15 24.48 -22.47
C ASP A 150 9.08 24.98 -23.92
N LEU A 151 8.53 24.17 -24.83
CA LEU A 151 8.32 24.57 -26.22
C LEU A 151 7.44 25.82 -26.32
N ARG A 152 6.39 25.93 -25.51
CA ARG A 152 5.53 27.12 -25.45
C ARG A 152 6.28 28.37 -24.96
N LYS A 153 7.16 28.22 -23.97
CA LYS A 153 8.01 29.34 -23.50
C LYS A 153 8.96 29.80 -24.59
N ARG A 154 9.66 28.86 -25.24
CA ARG A 154 10.62 29.17 -26.32
C ARG A 154 9.93 29.77 -27.55
N SER A 155 8.79 29.21 -27.96
CA SER A 155 8.04 29.76 -29.08
C SER A 155 7.48 31.14 -28.77
N GLY A 156 6.96 31.34 -27.55
CA GLY A 156 6.51 32.66 -27.08
C GLY A 156 7.63 33.71 -27.13
N GLN A 157 8.83 33.36 -26.65
CA GLN A 157 10.00 34.24 -26.72
C GLN A 157 10.42 34.56 -28.16
N ALA A 158 10.43 33.56 -29.04
CA ALA A 158 10.77 33.76 -30.45
C ALA A 158 9.77 34.70 -31.15
N VAL A 159 8.48 34.51 -30.91
CA VAL A 159 7.41 35.37 -31.47
C VAL A 159 7.50 36.78 -30.92
N LEU A 160 7.74 36.94 -29.62
CA LEU A 160 7.88 38.27 -28.99
C LEU A 160 9.09 39.02 -29.57
N ARG A 161 10.24 38.35 -29.66
CA ARG A 161 11.45 38.93 -30.28
C ARG A 161 11.23 39.29 -31.74
N TRP A 162 10.57 38.42 -32.51
CA TRP A 162 10.24 38.71 -33.90
C TRP A 162 9.34 39.95 -34.00
N HIS A 163 8.32 40.05 -33.16
CA HIS A 163 7.42 41.20 -33.15
C HIS A 163 8.15 42.50 -32.78
N GLU A 164 8.99 42.48 -31.74
CA GLU A 164 9.77 43.64 -31.31
C GLU A 164 10.73 44.15 -32.39
N VAL A 165 11.45 43.24 -33.04
CA VAL A 165 12.47 43.60 -34.03
C VAL A 165 11.83 43.90 -35.39
N MET A 166 11.04 42.97 -35.92
CA MET A 166 10.56 43.04 -37.30
C MET A 166 9.33 43.92 -37.45
N VAL A 167 8.42 43.96 -36.47
CA VAL A 167 7.20 44.77 -36.59
C VAL A 167 7.44 46.15 -35.98
N LEU A 168 7.76 46.21 -34.69
CA LEU A 168 7.93 47.49 -33.99
C LEU A 168 9.20 48.22 -34.42
N GLY A 169 10.32 47.51 -34.60
CA GLY A 169 11.58 48.07 -35.08
C GLY A 169 11.45 48.68 -36.47
N GLN A 170 10.93 47.92 -37.44
CA GLN A 170 10.70 48.45 -38.79
C GLN A 170 9.65 49.57 -38.79
N GLY A 171 8.58 49.46 -38.00
CA GLY A 171 7.56 50.51 -37.87
C GLY A 171 8.16 51.84 -37.39
N ARG A 172 9.07 51.80 -36.41
CA ARG A 172 9.80 53.00 -35.96
C ARG A 172 10.67 53.59 -37.06
N CYS A 173 11.41 52.75 -37.80
CA CYS A 173 12.19 53.22 -38.94
C CYS A 173 11.28 53.86 -39.99
N TRP A 174 10.22 53.18 -40.44
CA TRP A 174 9.29 53.73 -41.43
C TRP A 174 8.67 55.05 -40.98
N ALA A 175 8.28 55.20 -39.72
CA ALA A 175 7.74 56.44 -39.19
C ALA A 175 8.78 57.58 -39.19
N GLU A 176 10.05 57.29 -38.87
CA GLU A 176 11.13 58.27 -38.95
C GLU A 176 11.37 58.71 -40.39
N TRP A 177 11.43 57.77 -41.34
CA TRP A 177 11.61 58.06 -42.76
C TRP A 177 10.44 58.87 -43.31
N ASP A 178 9.19 58.52 -43.01
CA ASP A 178 8.00 59.31 -43.38
C ASP A 178 8.08 60.74 -42.82
N THR A 179 8.51 60.90 -41.56
CA THR A 179 8.70 62.23 -40.95
C THR A 179 9.74 63.06 -41.69
N ARG A 180 10.89 62.46 -42.05
CA ARG A 180 11.97 63.11 -42.82
C ARG A 180 11.51 63.49 -44.22
N VAL A 181 10.81 62.58 -44.91
CA VAL A 181 10.27 62.82 -46.26
C VAL A 181 9.25 63.97 -46.23
N ARG A 182 8.32 63.97 -45.27
CA ARG A 182 7.33 65.06 -45.10
C ARG A 182 8.00 66.39 -44.76
N GLN A 183 9.13 66.39 -44.06
CA GLN A 183 9.89 67.61 -43.79
C GLN A 183 10.53 68.13 -45.08
N ALA A 184 11.20 67.25 -45.84
CA ALA A 184 11.78 67.60 -47.14
C ALA A 184 10.72 68.10 -48.14
N GLU A 185 9.56 67.44 -48.22
CA GLU A 185 8.43 67.88 -49.05
C GLU A 185 7.95 69.28 -48.67
N ARG A 186 7.81 69.56 -47.36
CA ARG A 186 7.43 70.89 -46.87
C ARG A 186 8.47 71.95 -47.24
N ASP A 187 9.75 71.62 -47.17
CA ASP A 187 10.82 72.56 -47.49
C ASP A 187 10.92 72.80 -49.00
N VAL A 188 10.77 71.78 -49.84
CA VAL A 188 10.67 71.93 -51.30
C VAL A 188 9.47 72.79 -51.68
N ARG A 189 8.28 72.52 -51.11
CA ARG A 189 7.07 73.31 -51.38
C ARG A 189 7.21 74.78 -50.97
N ARG A 190 7.95 75.07 -49.89
CA ARG A 190 8.25 76.45 -49.49
C ARG A 190 9.14 77.15 -50.51
N GLU A 191 10.17 76.48 -51.01
CA GLU A 191 11.06 77.04 -52.04
C GLU A 191 10.35 77.21 -53.38
N GLU A 192 9.49 76.27 -53.78
CA GLU A 192 8.64 76.40 -54.98
C GLU A 192 7.70 77.62 -54.89
N VAL A 193 7.07 77.84 -53.72
CA VAL A 193 6.22 79.01 -53.50
C VAL A 193 7.03 80.31 -53.56
N LYS A 194 8.24 80.36 -52.98
CA LYS A 194 9.11 81.53 -53.09
C LYS A 194 9.50 81.83 -54.53
N ARG A 195 9.92 80.81 -55.30
CA ARG A 195 10.25 80.96 -56.72
C ARG A 195 9.05 81.43 -57.54
N ALA A 196 7.86 80.87 -57.30
CA ALA A 196 6.65 81.33 -57.98
C ALA A 196 6.25 82.77 -57.61
N GLN A 197 6.58 83.24 -56.41
CA GLN A 197 6.41 84.65 -56.03
C GLN A 197 7.46 85.55 -56.69
N GLU A 198 8.70 85.08 -56.84
CA GLU A 198 9.77 85.79 -57.56
C GLU A 198 9.46 85.89 -59.07
N ASP A 199 8.97 84.81 -59.68
CA ASP A 199 8.59 84.75 -61.10
C ASP A 199 7.24 85.43 -61.42
N GLY A 200 6.42 85.70 -60.38
CA GLY A 200 5.11 86.35 -60.49
C GLY A 200 5.11 87.84 -60.15
N VAL A 201 6.29 88.43 -59.90
CA VAL A 201 6.51 89.87 -59.75
C VAL A 201 7.20 90.36 -61.03
N ASP A 202 6.41 90.47 -62.10
CA ASP A 202 6.63 91.30 -63.30
C ASP A 202 5.27 91.73 -63.85
#